data_AF-A0A1M4EQK6-F1
#
_entry.id   AF-A0A1M4EQK6-F1
#
_cell.length_a   1.000
_cell.length_b   1.000
_cell.length_c   1.000
_cell.angle_alpha   90.00
_cell.angle_beta   90.00
_cell.angle_gamma   90.00
#
_symmetry.space_group_name_H-M   'P 1'
#
loop_
_entity.id
_entity.type
_entity.pdbx_description
1 polymer ?
#
loop_
_entity_poly.entity_id
_entity_poly.type
_entity_poly.pdbx_seq_one_letter_code
_entity_poly.pdbx_strand_id
1 'polypeptide(L)'
;MTAGRGQLDHVRAPIQFLDALGIERAAFVGNSMGGQAALRLATEHPGRISHLVTMGPPVGRMPTLFGAGGGPSEGLKVLIETYRDASPENMRRLVEIMVYDRARFATPELCRARSDAALARPHHLRNHVDGLPKGAPLPRWVKPELLPAIQAPTLLIHGRDDRVVSFETSLYLLANIPDSRLVVLNRCGHWAMIEHADEFNRLVTDFIANTRPVEAIGPGGSGGVGTPGPPAESPATGDDSLTPTAHADAVCPASSWPGPRAVEAAAGRPGQRRRSCGP
;
A
#
# COMPACT_ATOMS: atom_id res chain seq x y z
N MET A 1 1.32 29.49 4.02
CA MET A 1 1.13 29.11 5.43
C MET A 1 2.47 28.64 5.98
N THR A 2 3.09 29.41 6.87
CA THR A 2 4.32 29.04 7.58
C THR A 2 4.01 27.89 8.54
N ALA A 3 4.67 26.74 8.38
CA ALA A 3 4.57 25.65 9.35
C ALA A 3 4.97 26.19 10.74
N GLY A 4 4.07 26.05 11.71
CA GLY A 4 4.38 26.37 13.10
C GLY A 4 5.50 25.46 13.59
N ARG A 5 6.37 25.98 14.46
CA ARG A 5 7.35 25.13 15.18
C ARG A 5 6.60 23.96 15.82
N GLY A 6 6.97 22.73 15.45
CA GLY A 6 6.38 21.50 16.01
C GLY A 6 5.46 20.70 15.08
N GLN A 7 5.21 21.14 13.84
CA GLN A 7 4.46 20.34 12.87
C GLN A 7 5.42 19.52 12.00
N LEU A 8 5.22 18.19 11.94
CA LEU A 8 6.03 17.30 11.12
C LEU A 8 5.89 17.65 9.63
N ASP A 9 7.03 17.96 9.00
CA ASP A 9 7.08 18.47 7.63
C ASP A 9 7.17 17.36 6.57
N HIS A 10 6.22 16.43 6.62
CA HIS A 10 6.18 15.30 5.68
C HIS A 10 5.57 15.64 4.31
N VAL A 11 5.06 16.87 4.13
CA VAL A 11 4.48 17.33 2.86
C VAL A 11 5.33 18.39 2.20
N ARG A 12 5.81 19.42 2.91
CA ARG A 12 6.57 20.49 2.24
C ARG A 12 7.98 20.02 1.88
N ALA A 13 8.62 19.20 2.72
CA ALA A 13 9.98 18.74 2.43
C ALA A 13 10.08 17.96 1.09
N PRO A 14 9.18 17.00 0.77
CA PRO A 14 9.17 16.39 -0.55
C PRO A 14 8.89 17.37 -1.70
N ILE A 15 7.98 18.33 -1.53
CA ILE A 15 7.69 19.35 -2.56
C ILE A 15 8.92 20.22 -2.83
N GLN A 16 9.57 20.72 -1.78
CA GLN A 16 10.80 21.51 -1.91
C GLN A 16 11.94 20.71 -2.54
N PHE A 17 12.02 19.40 -2.25
CA PHE A 17 12.98 18.51 -2.89
C PHE A 17 12.73 18.38 -4.39
N LEU A 18 11.47 18.17 -4.81
CA LEU A 18 11.12 18.13 -6.22
C LEU A 18 11.44 19.47 -6.92
N ASP A 19 11.10 20.59 -6.29
CA ASP A 19 11.36 21.93 -6.84
C ASP A 19 12.86 22.18 -7.01
N ALA A 20 13.68 21.81 -6.02
CA ALA A 20 15.14 21.96 -6.06
C ALA A 20 15.79 21.12 -7.17
N LEU A 21 15.16 20.01 -7.56
CA LEU A 21 15.63 19.14 -8.64
C LEU A 21 14.98 19.43 -10.00
N GLY A 22 14.05 20.39 -10.09
CA GLY A 22 13.30 20.67 -11.30
C GLY A 22 12.35 19.55 -11.73
N ILE A 23 11.87 18.72 -10.78
CA ILE A 23 10.95 17.62 -11.05
C ILE A 23 9.51 18.12 -10.90
N GLU A 24 8.77 18.15 -12.02
CA GLU A 24 7.39 18.63 -12.04
C GLU A 24 6.43 17.64 -11.36
N ARG A 25 6.48 16.36 -11.74
CA ARG A 25 5.66 15.27 -11.16
C ARG A 25 6.50 14.03 -10.92
N ALA A 26 6.18 13.29 -9.86
CA ALA A 26 6.85 12.03 -9.53
C ALA A 26 5.85 10.94 -9.12
N ALA A 27 6.24 9.67 -9.23
CA ALA A 27 5.54 8.58 -8.56
C ALA A 27 5.98 8.55 -7.10
N PHE A 28 5.03 8.42 -6.17
CA PHE A 28 5.32 8.35 -4.74
C PHE A 28 5.04 6.94 -4.22
N VAL A 29 6.06 6.32 -3.64
CA VAL A 29 6.00 5.00 -3.04
C VAL A 29 6.25 5.12 -1.54
N GLY A 30 5.28 4.73 -0.70
CA GLY A 30 5.35 4.96 0.73
C GLY A 30 4.82 3.80 1.58
N ASN A 31 5.66 3.27 2.47
CA ASN A 31 5.24 2.33 3.50
C ASN A 31 4.86 3.07 4.80
N SER A 32 3.77 2.65 5.44
CA SER A 32 3.40 3.09 6.79
C SER A 32 3.26 4.61 6.90
N MET A 33 4.02 5.26 7.77
CA MET A 33 4.16 6.71 7.86
C MET A 33 4.49 7.38 6.51
N GLY A 34 5.33 6.75 5.68
CA GLY A 34 5.62 7.22 4.33
C GLY A 34 4.40 7.15 3.40
N GLY A 35 3.54 6.14 3.58
CA GLY A 35 2.27 6.04 2.86
C GLY A 35 1.26 7.10 3.30
N GLN A 36 1.20 7.45 4.60
CA GLN A 36 0.43 8.61 5.06
C GLN A 36 0.92 9.92 4.44
N ALA A 37 2.24 10.12 4.39
CA ALA A 37 2.82 11.29 3.75
C ALA A 37 2.45 11.35 2.26
N ALA A 38 2.52 10.22 1.56
CA ALA A 38 2.14 10.12 0.15
C ALA A 38 0.64 10.39 -0.08
N LEU A 39 -0.25 9.87 0.77
CA LEU A 39 -1.68 10.16 0.74
C LEU A 39 -1.96 11.66 0.94
N ARG A 40 -1.28 12.30 1.88
CA ARG A 40 -1.40 13.75 2.09
C ARG A 40 -0.87 14.55 0.90
N LEU A 41 0.25 14.15 0.32
CA LEU A 41 0.78 14.77 -0.90
C LEU A 41 -0.22 14.65 -2.06
N ALA A 42 -0.88 13.50 -2.20
CA ALA A 42 -1.88 13.28 -3.25
C ALA A 42 -3.15 14.11 -3.08
N THR A 43 -3.54 14.45 -1.84
CA THR A 43 -4.71 15.32 -1.59
C THR A 43 -4.37 16.81 -1.56
N GLU A 44 -3.20 17.19 -1.03
CA GLU A 44 -2.78 18.58 -0.87
C GLU A 44 -2.06 19.14 -2.11
N HIS A 45 -1.39 18.28 -2.88
CA HIS A 45 -0.63 18.63 -4.08
C HIS A 45 -0.89 17.65 -5.25
N PRO A 46 -2.14 17.42 -5.67
CA PRO A 46 -2.49 16.40 -6.69
C PRO A 46 -1.73 16.59 -8.01
N GLY A 47 -1.48 17.84 -8.41
CA GLY A 47 -0.73 18.18 -9.62
C GLY A 47 0.76 17.78 -9.57
N ARG A 48 1.29 17.35 -8.43
CA ARG A 48 2.70 16.91 -8.25
C ARG A 48 2.86 15.38 -8.24
N ILE A 49 1.75 14.65 -8.23
CA ILE A 49 1.73 13.19 -8.12
C ILE A 49 1.34 12.60 -9.48
N SER A 50 2.20 11.75 -10.02
CA SER A 50 1.89 10.98 -11.25
C SER A 50 1.20 9.65 -10.91
N HIS A 51 1.68 8.98 -9.87
CA HIS A 51 1.22 7.67 -9.38
C HIS A 51 1.38 7.63 -7.87
N LEU A 52 0.47 6.94 -7.20
CA LEU A 52 0.53 6.71 -5.77
C LEU A 52 0.64 5.21 -5.48
N VAL A 53 1.69 4.82 -4.76
CA VAL A 53 1.86 3.44 -4.29
C VAL A 53 2.01 3.47 -2.78
N THR A 54 1.16 2.72 -2.07
CA THR A 54 1.23 2.67 -0.61
C THR A 54 1.32 1.26 -0.07
N MET A 55 2.07 1.09 1.02
CA MET A 55 2.20 -0.17 1.74
C MET A 55 1.81 0.00 3.21
N GLY A 56 0.65 -0.53 3.61
CA GLY A 56 0.15 -0.43 4.98
C GLY A 56 0.12 0.96 5.63
N PRO A 57 -0.39 2.02 4.97
CA PRO A 57 -0.55 3.33 5.60
C PRO A 57 -1.65 3.31 6.68
N PRO A 58 -1.40 3.81 7.89
CA PRO A 58 -2.49 4.06 8.83
C PRO A 58 -3.41 5.20 8.32
N VAL A 59 -4.73 5.07 8.46
CA VAL A 59 -5.71 6.10 8.02
C VAL A 59 -6.51 6.72 9.16
N GLY A 60 -5.98 6.63 10.39
CA GLY A 60 -6.63 7.07 11.62
C GLY A 60 -7.38 5.93 12.33
N ARG A 61 -8.17 6.27 13.35
CA ARG A 61 -9.04 5.30 14.02
C ARG A 61 -10.23 4.99 13.14
N MET A 62 -10.28 3.77 12.64
CA MET A 62 -11.41 3.20 11.92
C MET A 62 -11.95 2.02 12.71
N PRO A 63 -13.26 1.70 12.60
CA PRO A 63 -13.76 0.41 13.05
C PRO A 63 -12.98 -0.70 12.33
N THR A 64 -12.43 -1.64 13.09
CA THR A 64 -11.74 -2.82 12.57
C THR A 64 -12.45 -4.07 13.04
N LEU A 65 -12.69 -5.01 12.14
CA LEU A 65 -13.18 -6.35 12.42
C LEU A 65 -12.05 -7.27 12.91
N PHE A 66 -10.84 -7.13 12.36
CA PHE A 66 -9.71 -8.03 12.62
C PHE A 66 -8.55 -7.35 13.36
N GLY A 67 -8.51 -6.02 13.33
CA GLY A 67 -7.50 -5.21 14.04
C GLY A 67 -7.66 -5.20 15.58
N ALA A 68 -6.78 -4.45 16.25
CA ALA A 68 -6.76 -4.32 17.71
C ALA A 68 -7.94 -3.50 18.31
N GLY A 69 -9.00 -3.28 17.54
CA GLY A 69 -10.16 -2.48 17.93
C GLY A 69 -9.77 -1.06 18.31
N GLY A 70 -10.14 -0.64 19.53
CA GLY A 70 -9.85 0.71 20.03
C GLY A 70 -8.43 0.93 20.58
N GLY A 71 -7.62 -0.12 20.70
CA GLY A 71 -6.28 -0.09 21.29
C GLY A 71 -5.15 -0.06 20.25
N PRO A 72 -3.90 0.20 20.67
CA PRO A 72 -2.75 0.06 19.78
C PRO A 72 -2.52 -1.41 19.43
N SER A 73 -2.14 -1.67 18.18
CA SER A 73 -1.72 -3.00 17.73
C SER A 73 -0.47 -3.46 18.49
N GLU A 74 -0.20 -4.77 18.46
CA GLU A 74 1.01 -5.33 19.03
C GLU A 74 2.27 -4.70 18.44
N GLY A 75 2.33 -4.59 17.10
CA GLY A 75 3.45 -3.96 16.41
C GLY A 75 3.65 -2.50 16.78
N LEU A 76 2.57 -1.75 16.98
CA LEU A 76 2.66 -0.35 17.44
C LEU A 76 3.20 -0.25 18.87
N LYS A 77 2.83 -1.17 19.78
CA LYS A 77 3.39 -1.20 21.15
C LYS A 77 4.90 -1.43 21.12
N VAL A 78 5.35 -2.42 20.36
CA VAL A 78 6.79 -2.75 20.19
C VAL A 78 7.54 -1.61 19.52
N LEU A 79 6.95 -0.95 18.51
CA LEU A 79 7.52 0.23 17.87
C LEU A 79 7.76 1.35 18.88
N ILE A 80 6.74 1.70 19.67
CA ILE A 80 6.83 2.77 20.67
C ILE A 80 7.87 2.43 21.75
N GLU A 81 7.91 1.18 22.21
CA GLU A 81 8.93 0.69 23.16
C GLU A 81 10.35 0.86 22.59
N THR A 82 10.55 0.45 21.33
CA THR A 82 11.86 0.53 20.66
C THR A 82 12.31 1.97 20.40
N TYR A 83 11.38 2.90 20.16
CA TYR A 83 11.72 4.32 20.05
C TYR A 83 12.17 4.94 21.38
N ARG A 84 11.72 4.40 22.52
CA ARG A 84 12.17 4.83 23.86
C ARG A 84 13.50 4.21 24.24
N ASP A 85 13.70 2.94 23.88
CA ASP A 85 14.95 2.21 24.05
C ASP A 85 15.28 1.42 22.78
N ALA A 86 16.21 1.96 21.99
CA ALA A 86 16.65 1.38 20.73
C ALA A 86 17.76 0.32 20.92
N SER A 87 17.82 -0.33 22.08
CA SER A 87 18.74 -1.45 22.34
C SER A 87 18.65 -2.54 21.27
N PRO A 88 19.73 -3.31 21.02
CA PRO A 88 19.72 -4.38 20.02
C PRO A 88 18.62 -5.42 20.24
N GLU A 89 18.25 -5.68 21.50
CA GLU A 89 17.16 -6.59 21.86
C GLU A 89 15.79 -6.04 21.45
N ASN A 90 15.49 -4.78 21.78
CA ASN A 90 14.23 -4.16 21.36
C ASN A 90 14.17 -3.99 19.84
N MET A 91 15.29 -3.65 19.21
CA MET A 91 15.37 -3.58 17.75
C MET A 91 15.12 -4.93 17.10
N ARG A 92 15.60 -6.04 17.69
CA ARG A 92 15.27 -7.39 17.22
C ARG A 92 13.78 -7.67 17.33
N ARG A 93 13.18 -7.40 18.48
CA ARG A 93 11.72 -7.53 18.67
C ARG A 93 10.94 -6.70 17.65
N LEU A 94 11.43 -5.49 17.34
CA LEU A 94 10.85 -4.63 16.31
C LEU A 94 10.95 -5.24 14.90
N VAL A 95 12.10 -5.79 14.51
CA VAL A 95 12.21 -6.44 13.20
C VAL A 95 11.31 -7.68 13.14
N GLU A 96 11.30 -8.51 14.18
CA GLU A 96 10.48 -9.72 14.24
C GLU A 96 8.97 -9.46 14.18
N ILE A 97 8.49 -8.31 14.67
CA ILE A 97 7.08 -7.94 14.59
C ILE A 97 6.71 -7.31 13.24
N MET A 98 7.70 -6.75 12.52
CA MET A 98 7.51 -6.10 11.22
C MET A 98 7.44 -7.11 10.06
N VAL A 99 8.00 -8.31 10.23
CA VAL A 99 8.05 -9.34 9.19
C VAL A 99 7.29 -10.60 9.57
N TYR A 100 6.80 -11.34 8.58
CA TYR A 100 6.23 -12.67 8.73
C TYR A 100 7.34 -13.73 8.90
N ASP A 101 8.30 -13.78 7.97
CA ASP A 101 9.41 -14.74 8.01
C ASP A 101 10.58 -14.21 8.85
N ARG A 102 10.44 -14.37 10.17
CA ARG A 102 11.43 -13.91 11.14
C ARG A 102 12.79 -14.57 10.95
N ALA A 103 12.81 -15.86 10.63
CA ALA A 103 14.06 -16.61 10.47
C ALA A 103 14.90 -16.07 9.31
N ARG A 104 14.22 -15.66 8.23
CA ARG A 104 14.88 -15.07 7.06
C ARG A 104 15.26 -13.61 7.25
N PHE A 105 14.38 -12.79 7.83
CA PHE A 105 14.55 -11.33 7.81
C PHE A 105 15.04 -10.71 9.12
N ALA A 106 14.79 -11.32 10.27
CA ALA A 106 15.23 -10.79 11.57
C ALA A 106 16.66 -11.25 11.94
N THR A 107 17.61 -11.06 11.01
CA THR A 107 19.00 -11.49 11.24
C THR A 107 19.66 -10.66 12.35
N PRO A 108 20.58 -11.24 13.13
CA PRO A 108 21.32 -10.49 14.15
C PRO A 108 22.03 -9.26 13.58
N GLU A 109 22.58 -9.36 12.38
CA GLU A 109 23.28 -8.27 11.70
C GLU A 109 22.34 -7.11 11.35
N LEU A 110 21.15 -7.41 10.81
CA LEU A 110 20.18 -6.36 10.49
C LEU A 110 19.69 -5.66 11.77
N CYS A 111 19.36 -6.44 12.80
CA CYS A 111 18.87 -5.90 14.07
C CYS A 111 19.93 -4.99 14.72
N ARG A 112 21.19 -5.42 14.73
CA ARG A 112 22.32 -4.62 15.22
C ARG A 112 22.52 -3.36 14.40
N ALA A 113 22.59 -3.46 13.07
CA ALA A 113 22.81 -2.31 12.20
C ALA A 113 21.71 -1.25 12.36
N ARG A 114 20.46 -1.66 12.52
CA ARG A 114 19.34 -0.74 12.79
C ARG A 114 19.43 -0.10 14.17
N SER A 115 19.82 -0.85 15.19
CA SER A 115 20.05 -0.33 16.55
C SER A 115 21.18 0.69 16.55
N ASP A 116 22.33 0.36 15.97
CA ASP A 116 23.49 1.24 15.85
C ASP A 116 23.12 2.55 15.10
N ALA A 117 22.36 2.44 13.99
CA ALA A 117 21.91 3.62 13.24
C ALA A 117 20.94 4.52 14.02
N ALA A 118 20.08 3.94 14.86
CA ALA A 118 19.16 4.65 15.73
C ALA A 118 19.90 5.35 16.89
N LEU A 119 20.80 4.62 17.55
CA LEU A 119 21.62 5.12 18.67
C LEU A 119 22.62 6.18 18.23
N ALA A 120 23.08 6.16 16.97
CA ALA A 120 23.90 7.23 16.39
C ALA A 120 23.15 8.56 16.26
N ARG A 121 21.80 8.57 16.34
CA ARG A 121 20.96 9.77 16.20
C ARG A 121 19.92 9.85 17.32
N PRO A 122 20.34 9.96 18.60
CA PRO A 122 19.43 9.88 19.75
C PRO A 122 18.44 11.05 19.83
N HIS A 123 18.74 12.18 19.16
CA HIS A 123 17.80 13.29 19.04
C HIS A 123 16.61 12.98 18.12
N HIS A 124 16.78 12.14 17.08
CA HIS A 124 15.64 11.70 16.26
C HIS A 124 14.67 10.84 17.07
N LEU A 125 15.20 9.92 17.90
CA LEU A 125 14.39 9.10 18.79
C LEU A 125 13.62 9.95 19.79
N ARG A 126 14.30 10.87 20.48
CA ARG A 126 13.67 11.81 21.43
C ARG A 126 12.59 12.66 20.76
N ASN A 127 12.89 13.30 19.62
CA ASN A 127 11.92 14.12 18.90
C ASN A 127 10.69 13.32 18.48
N HIS A 128 10.85 12.06 18.08
CA HIS A 128 9.72 11.19 17.75
C HIS A 128 8.89 10.86 18.99
N VAL A 129 9.52 10.44 20.09
CA VAL A 129 8.84 10.10 21.35
C VAL A 129 8.12 11.30 21.95
N ASP A 130 8.75 12.47 21.96
CA ASP A 130 8.19 13.72 22.46
C ASP A 130 7.01 14.20 21.60
N GLY A 131 7.03 13.88 20.30
CA GLY A 131 5.95 14.15 19.35
C GLY A 131 4.76 13.19 19.44
N LEU A 132 4.87 12.07 20.17
CA LEU A 132 3.74 11.17 20.38
C LEU A 132 2.70 11.86 21.29
N PRO A 133 1.41 11.81 20.94
CA PRO A 133 0.38 12.43 21.77
C PRO A 133 0.36 11.80 23.17
N LYS A 134 0.48 12.63 24.21
CA LYS A 134 0.33 12.21 25.61
C LYS A 134 -1.13 11.87 25.87
N GLY A 135 -1.49 10.58 25.81
CA GLY A 135 -2.84 10.10 26.12
C GLY A 135 -3.93 10.44 25.09
N ALA A 136 -3.59 11.13 23.99
CA ALA A 136 -4.51 11.42 22.90
C ALA A 136 -4.35 10.38 21.76
N PRO A 137 -5.38 10.13 20.94
CA PRO A 137 -5.24 9.23 19.79
C PRO A 137 -4.12 9.70 18.86
N LEU A 138 -3.44 8.76 18.19
CA LEU A 138 -2.45 9.06 17.16
C LEU A 138 -3.01 10.13 16.21
N PRO A 139 -2.21 11.15 15.85
CA PRO A 139 -2.75 12.27 15.11
C PRO A 139 -3.26 11.78 13.75
N ARG A 140 -4.47 12.21 13.35
CA ARG A 140 -5.01 11.91 12.02
C ARG A 140 -4.29 12.78 10.99
N TRP A 141 -3.25 12.22 10.38
CA TRP A 141 -2.48 12.92 9.34
C TRP A 141 -3.24 12.94 8.01
N VAL A 142 -3.98 11.87 7.73
CA VAL A 142 -4.86 11.78 6.57
C VAL A 142 -6.27 12.15 7.00
N LYS A 143 -6.91 13.05 6.24
CA LYS A 143 -8.33 13.40 6.37
C LYS A 143 -9.13 12.47 5.46
N PRO A 144 -9.88 11.50 6.00
CA PRO A 144 -10.57 10.50 5.18
C PRO A 144 -11.52 11.11 4.15
N GLU A 145 -12.16 12.23 4.48
CA GLU A 145 -13.04 13.01 3.60
C GLU A 145 -12.35 13.57 2.34
N LEU A 146 -11.01 13.62 2.31
CA LEU A 146 -10.24 14.08 1.15
C LEU A 146 -9.79 12.94 0.23
N LEU A 147 -9.94 11.68 0.63
CA LEU A 147 -9.54 10.53 -0.18
C LEU A 147 -10.23 10.48 -1.56
N PRO A 148 -11.53 10.84 -1.70
CA PRO A 148 -12.19 10.88 -3.01
C PRO A 148 -11.58 11.91 -3.98
N ALA A 149 -10.81 12.88 -3.48
CA ALA A 149 -10.16 13.91 -4.29
C ALA A 149 -8.80 13.46 -4.86
N ILE A 150 -8.31 12.26 -4.52
CA ILE A 150 -7.07 11.72 -5.08
C ILE A 150 -7.30 11.40 -6.56
N GLN A 151 -6.57 12.10 -7.43
CA GLN A 151 -6.66 11.98 -8.89
C GLN A 151 -5.64 11.00 -9.49
N ALA A 152 -4.55 10.72 -8.76
CA ALA A 152 -3.50 9.85 -9.25
C ALA A 152 -3.96 8.38 -9.23
N PRO A 153 -3.64 7.58 -10.26
CA PRO A 153 -3.79 6.14 -10.19
C PRO A 153 -3.07 5.60 -8.95
N THR A 154 -3.78 4.78 -8.18
CA THR A 154 -3.30 4.32 -6.88
C THR A 154 -3.17 2.81 -6.79
N LEU A 155 -1.97 2.33 -6.45
CA LEU A 155 -1.70 0.94 -6.10
C LEU A 155 -1.53 0.80 -4.59
N LEU A 156 -2.39 0.00 -3.98
CA LEU A 156 -2.33 -0.35 -2.57
C LEU A 156 -1.74 -1.77 -2.46
N ILE A 157 -0.69 -1.94 -1.66
CA ILE A 157 -0.11 -3.25 -1.37
C ILE A 157 -0.15 -3.45 0.14
N HIS A 158 -0.55 -4.62 0.62
CA HIS A 158 -0.62 -4.88 2.06
C HIS A 158 -0.23 -6.31 2.40
N GLY A 159 0.55 -6.51 3.45
CA GLY A 159 0.77 -7.84 4.01
C GLY A 159 -0.45 -8.29 4.80
N ARG A 160 -1.01 -9.46 4.48
CA ARG A 160 -2.18 -9.99 5.19
C ARG A 160 -1.89 -10.19 6.69
N ASP A 161 -0.66 -10.54 7.02
CA ASP A 161 -0.20 -10.89 8.36
C ASP A 161 0.52 -9.70 9.04
N ASP A 162 0.24 -8.47 8.60
CA ASP A 162 0.74 -7.23 9.19
C ASP A 162 0.21 -7.04 10.62
N ARG A 163 1.14 -7.02 11.59
CA ARG A 163 0.84 -6.88 13.03
C ARG A 163 0.97 -5.45 13.54
N VAL A 164 1.31 -4.51 12.67
CA VAL A 164 1.46 -3.08 12.97
C VAL A 164 0.21 -2.32 12.52
N VAL A 165 -0.21 -2.52 11.28
CA VAL A 165 -1.39 -1.89 10.68
C VAL A 165 -2.26 -2.99 10.07
N SER A 166 -3.56 -3.02 10.40
CA SER A 166 -4.46 -4.00 9.79
C SER A 166 -4.64 -3.71 8.30
N PHE A 167 -4.67 -4.75 7.46
CA PHE A 167 -4.95 -4.64 6.02
C PHE A 167 -6.32 -4.01 5.71
N GLU A 168 -7.22 -3.97 6.69
CA GLU A 168 -8.50 -3.25 6.63
C GLU A 168 -8.32 -1.76 6.33
N THR A 169 -7.19 -1.16 6.69
CA THR A 169 -6.86 0.22 6.29
C THR A 169 -6.74 0.36 4.78
N SER A 170 -6.18 -0.64 4.07
CA SER A 170 -6.12 -0.63 2.62
C SER A 170 -7.46 -0.97 1.97
N LEU A 171 -8.32 -1.79 2.61
CA LEU A 171 -9.70 -1.95 2.15
C LEU A 171 -10.47 -0.63 2.24
N TYR A 172 -10.26 0.13 3.32
CA TYR A 172 -10.86 1.45 3.46
C TYR A 172 -10.36 2.42 2.36
N LEU A 173 -9.05 2.43 2.07
CA LEU A 173 -8.51 3.24 0.99
C LEU A 173 -9.09 2.81 -0.37
N LEU A 174 -9.16 1.51 -0.65
CA LEU A 174 -9.74 0.96 -1.88
C LEU A 174 -11.19 1.44 -2.08
N ALA A 175 -11.97 1.49 -1.00
CA ALA A 175 -13.36 1.93 -1.05
C ALA A 175 -13.53 3.45 -1.23
N ASN A 176 -12.50 4.27 -0.97
CA ASN A 176 -12.60 5.73 -0.95
C ASN A 176 -11.70 6.45 -1.97
N ILE A 177 -10.77 5.75 -2.63
CA ILE A 177 -9.94 6.29 -3.72
C ILE A 177 -10.50 5.77 -5.05
N PRO A 178 -11.02 6.65 -5.95
CA PRO A 178 -11.75 6.22 -7.14
C PRO A 178 -10.96 5.35 -8.12
N ASP A 179 -9.72 5.72 -8.42
CA ASP A 179 -8.82 4.95 -9.29
C ASP A 179 -7.78 4.22 -8.45
N SER A 180 -8.21 3.14 -7.80
CA SER A 180 -7.33 2.34 -6.95
C SER A 180 -7.46 0.84 -7.14
N ARG A 181 -6.35 0.13 -6.89
CA ARG A 181 -6.24 -1.34 -6.90
C ARG A 181 -5.57 -1.79 -5.61
N LEU A 182 -5.98 -2.95 -5.10
CA LEU A 182 -5.39 -3.53 -3.89
C LEU A 182 -4.80 -4.91 -4.19
N VAL A 183 -3.56 -5.12 -3.76
CA VAL A 183 -2.90 -6.42 -3.69
C VAL A 183 -2.64 -6.77 -2.22
N VAL A 184 -3.22 -7.87 -1.75
CA VAL A 184 -2.96 -8.40 -0.41
C VAL A 184 -2.04 -9.62 -0.52
N LEU A 185 -0.86 -9.53 0.07
CA LEU A 185 0.17 -10.57 0.03
C LEU A 185 0.01 -11.51 1.24
N ASN A 186 -0.13 -12.80 0.98
CA ASN A 186 -0.15 -13.82 2.03
C ASN A 186 1.26 -14.03 2.60
N ARG A 187 1.35 -14.41 3.89
CA ARG A 187 2.65 -14.70 4.55
C ARG A 187 3.59 -13.49 4.43
N CYS A 188 3.04 -12.32 4.72
CA CYS A 188 3.70 -11.04 4.59
C CYS A 188 3.28 -10.15 5.76
N GLY A 189 4.26 -9.60 6.45
CA GLY A 189 4.07 -8.60 7.49
C GLY A 189 4.02 -7.19 6.93
N HIS A 190 4.50 -6.23 7.74
CA HIS A 190 4.46 -4.80 7.46
C HIS A 190 5.43 -4.35 6.37
N TRP A 191 6.47 -5.14 6.06
CA TRP A 191 7.52 -4.79 5.11
C TRP A 191 7.38 -5.55 3.78
N ALA A 192 6.23 -5.39 3.12
CA ALA A 192 5.92 -6.04 1.85
C ALA A 192 7.02 -5.89 0.78
N MET A 193 7.63 -4.71 0.67
CA MET A 193 8.71 -4.43 -0.27
C MET A 193 10.03 -5.16 0.04
N ILE A 194 10.20 -5.66 1.27
CA ILE A 194 11.36 -6.45 1.68
C ILE A 194 11.04 -7.94 1.59
N GLU A 195 9.88 -8.34 2.09
CA GLU A 195 9.53 -9.76 2.22
C GLU A 195 9.21 -10.41 0.89
N HIS A 196 8.53 -9.67 0.00
CA HIS A 196 8.10 -10.11 -1.32
C HIS A 196 8.69 -9.20 -2.40
N ALA A 197 9.99 -8.87 -2.28
CA ALA A 197 10.67 -7.88 -3.11
C ALA A 197 10.49 -8.10 -4.62
N ASP A 198 10.62 -9.33 -5.12
CA ASP A 198 10.48 -9.62 -6.56
C ASP A 198 9.05 -9.39 -7.06
N GLU A 199 8.05 -9.78 -6.28
CA GLU A 199 6.64 -9.53 -6.61
C GLU A 199 6.29 -8.05 -6.49
N PHE A 200 6.74 -7.40 -5.42
CA PHE A 200 6.58 -5.97 -5.22
C PHE A 200 7.17 -5.17 -6.39
N ASN A 201 8.42 -5.45 -6.77
CA ASN A 201 9.10 -4.75 -7.87
C ASN A 201 8.34 -4.93 -9.19
N ARG A 202 7.93 -6.16 -9.52
CA ARG A 202 7.14 -6.41 -10.74
C ARG A 202 5.82 -5.65 -10.73
N LEU A 203 5.07 -5.71 -9.63
CA LEU A 203 3.77 -5.04 -9.51
C LEU A 203 3.90 -3.52 -9.65
N VAL A 204 4.88 -2.92 -8.97
CA VAL A 204 5.08 -1.46 -9.00
C VAL A 204 5.61 -1.01 -10.36
N THR A 205 6.56 -1.72 -10.95
CA THR A 205 7.09 -1.38 -12.28
C THR A 205 6.01 -1.49 -13.35
N ASP A 206 5.25 -2.59 -13.36
CA ASP A 206 4.14 -2.78 -14.30
C ASP A 206 3.07 -1.69 -14.13
N PHE A 207 2.69 -1.41 -12.88
CA PHE A 207 1.70 -0.38 -12.58
C PHE A 207 2.09 1.00 -13.11
N ILE A 208 3.34 1.43 -12.86
CA ILE A 208 3.84 2.73 -13.30
C ILE A 208 4.01 2.80 -14.83
N ALA A 209 4.44 1.70 -15.45
CA ALA A 209 4.68 1.66 -16.89
C ALA A 209 3.38 1.62 -17.71
N ASN A 210 2.36 0.93 -17.20
CA ASN A 210 1.17 0.57 -17.97
C ASN A 210 -0.12 1.24 -17.50
N THR A 211 -0.09 2.01 -16.41
CA THR A 211 -1.25 2.81 -15.99
C THR A 211 -1.05 4.26 -16.43
N ARG A 212 -2.05 4.82 -17.10
CA ARG A 212 -2.07 6.25 -17.42
C ARG A 212 -3.04 6.94 -16.47
N PRO A 213 -2.71 8.16 -15.99
CA PRO A 213 -3.70 8.99 -15.32
C PRO A 213 -4.92 9.13 -16.23
N VAL A 214 -6.11 8.91 -15.69
CA VAL A 214 -7.35 9.22 -16.41
C VAL A 214 -7.31 10.72 -16.72
N GLU A 215 -7.30 11.08 -18.00
CA GLU A 215 -7.49 12.48 -18.39
C GLU A 215 -8.84 12.91 -17.83
N ALA A 216 -8.85 14.00 -17.07
CA ALA A 216 -10.09 14.56 -16.53
C ALA A 216 -11.08 14.69 -17.68
N ILE A 217 -12.24 14.05 -17.56
CA ILE A 217 -13.32 14.22 -18.55
C ILE A 217 -13.62 15.71 -18.56
N GLY A 218 -13.16 16.40 -19.61
CA GLY A 218 -13.43 17.82 -19.78
C GLY A 218 -14.94 18.05 -19.83
N PRO A 219 -15.41 19.28 -19.57
CA PRO A 219 -16.84 19.61 -19.57
C PRO A 219 -17.51 19.56 -20.97
N GLY A 220 -17.02 18.72 -21.90
CA GLY A 220 -17.42 18.71 -23.31
C GLY A 220 -18.11 17.43 -23.81
N GLY A 221 -18.53 16.53 -22.94
CA GLY A 221 -19.27 15.31 -23.32
C GLY A 221 -20.77 15.42 -23.03
N SER A 222 -21.51 16.24 -23.78
CA SER A 222 -22.98 16.21 -23.77
C SER A 222 -23.49 14.96 -24.49
N GLY A 223 -23.22 13.78 -23.95
CA GLY A 223 -23.97 12.56 -24.26
C GLY A 223 -25.23 12.59 -23.41
N GLY A 224 -26.37 12.86 -24.02
CA GLY A 224 -27.65 13.01 -23.34
C GLY A 224 -27.94 11.83 -22.43
N VAL A 225 -27.97 12.09 -21.11
CA VAL A 225 -28.60 11.18 -20.15
C VAL A 225 -30.09 11.33 -20.38
N GLY A 226 -30.66 10.40 -21.15
CA GLY A 226 -32.10 10.23 -21.22
C GLY A 226 -32.64 10.08 -19.80
N THR A 227 -33.61 10.92 -19.45
CA THR A 227 -34.36 10.80 -18.21
C THR A 227 -34.88 9.37 -18.07
N PRO A 228 -34.70 8.68 -16.93
CA PRO A 228 -35.35 7.41 -16.70
C PRO A 228 -36.86 7.62 -16.79
N GLY A 229 -37.51 6.91 -17.69
CA GLY A 229 -38.98 6.83 -17.71
C GLY A 229 -39.49 6.28 -16.37
N PRO A 230 -40.72 6.62 -15.98
CA PRO A 230 -41.29 6.14 -14.73
C PRO A 230 -41.30 4.60 -14.68
N PRO A 231 -41.17 3.99 -13.50
CA PRO A 231 -41.17 2.54 -13.37
C PRO A 231 -42.49 1.97 -13.86
N ALA A 232 -42.42 0.91 -14.68
CA ALA A 232 -43.60 0.16 -15.08
C ALA A 232 -44.25 -0.48 -13.85
N GLU A 233 -45.56 -0.29 -13.70
CA GLU A 233 -46.37 -0.96 -12.70
C GLU A 233 -46.36 -2.48 -12.94
N SER A 234 -45.90 -3.25 -11.96
CA SER A 234 -46.12 -4.70 -11.92
C SER A 234 -47.53 -5.00 -11.41
N PRO A 235 -48.31 -5.86 -12.08
CA PRO A 235 -49.62 -6.24 -11.59
C PRO A 235 -49.49 -7.17 -10.39
N ALA A 236 -50.29 -6.90 -9.37
CA ALA A 236 -50.45 -7.73 -8.20
C ALA A 236 -51.31 -8.96 -8.53
N THR A 237 -50.83 -10.15 -8.14
CA THR A 237 -51.67 -11.30 -7.80
C THR A 237 -50.97 -12.09 -6.69
N GLY A 238 -51.63 -12.21 -5.54
CA GLY A 238 -51.21 -13.06 -4.43
C GLY A 238 -51.55 -14.54 -4.64
N ASP A 239 -50.90 -15.41 -3.88
CA ASP A 239 -51.49 -16.28 -2.84
C ASP A 239 -50.40 -17.23 -2.28
N ASP A 240 -50.55 -17.60 -1.02
CA ASP A 240 -49.68 -18.40 -0.17
C ASP A 240 -49.52 -19.86 -0.62
N SER A 241 -48.33 -20.43 -0.42
CA SER A 241 -48.17 -21.73 0.29
C SER A 241 -46.70 -22.17 0.40
N LEU A 242 -46.29 -22.45 1.63
CA LEU A 242 -45.04 -23.10 2.00
C LEU A 242 -45.09 -24.60 1.72
N THR A 243 -44.06 -25.16 1.07
CA THR A 243 -43.50 -26.49 1.42
C THR A 243 -42.01 -26.57 1.03
N PRO A 244 -41.15 -27.28 1.80
CA PRO A 244 -39.70 -27.27 1.62
C PRO A 244 -39.22 -28.42 0.74
N THR A 245 -38.24 -28.20 -0.13
CA THR A 245 -37.49 -29.28 -0.79
C THR A 245 -35.98 -29.04 -0.84
N ALA A 246 -35.28 -30.17 -0.82
CA ALA A 246 -33.88 -30.43 -0.51
C ALA A 246 -32.83 -29.88 -1.49
N HIS A 247 -31.61 -29.85 -0.95
CA HIS A 247 -30.29 -29.85 -1.58
C HIS A 247 -30.21 -30.37 -3.03
N ALA A 248 -29.47 -29.63 -3.88
CA ALA A 248 -28.57 -30.20 -4.88
C ALA A 248 -27.53 -29.16 -5.32
N ASP A 249 -26.31 -29.64 -5.50
CA ASP A 249 -25.10 -28.94 -5.91
C ASP A 249 -25.23 -28.18 -7.24
N ALA A 250 -24.63 -26.99 -7.29
CA ALA A 250 -24.29 -26.32 -8.55
C ALA A 250 -22.90 -25.69 -8.42
N VAL A 251 -21.88 -26.53 -8.60
CA VAL A 251 -20.56 -26.14 -9.06
C VAL A 251 -20.73 -25.48 -10.43
N CYS A 252 -20.32 -24.22 -10.56
CA CYS A 252 -20.18 -23.58 -11.86
C CYS A 252 -18.68 -23.45 -12.22
N PRO A 253 -18.29 -23.72 -13.48
CA PRO A 253 -16.92 -24.07 -13.84
C PRO A 253 -16.05 -22.84 -14.12
N ALA A 254 -14.75 -23.02 -13.87
CA ALA A 254 -13.69 -22.10 -14.24
C ALA A 254 -13.69 -21.84 -15.75
N SER A 255 -13.91 -20.58 -16.14
CA SER A 255 -13.64 -20.11 -17.50
C SER A 255 -12.23 -19.53 -17.60
N SER A 256 -11.40 -20.32 -18.27
CA SER A 256 -10.16 -20.02 -19.00
C SER A 256 -9.76 -18.54 -19.14
N TRP A 257 -8.68 -18.16 -18.45
CA TRP A 257 -7.82 -17.04 -18.84
C TRP A 257 -6.74 -17.54 -19.81
N PRO A 258 -6.55 -16.93 -20.99
CA PRO A 258 -5.45 -17.30 -21.88
C PRO A 258 -4.12 -16.81 -21.30
N GLY A 259 -3.27 -17.77 -20.89
CA GLY A 259 -1.90 -17.49 -20.45
C GLY A 259 -1.01 -16.97 -21.59
N PRO A 260 0.03 -16.19 -21.29
CA PRO A 260 0.94 -15.66 -22.30
C PRO A 260 1.76 -16.78 -22.95
N ARG A 261 1.83 -16.74 -24.28
CA ARG A 261 2.61 -17.66 -25.12
C ARG A 261 4.10 -17.57 -24.78
N ALA A 262 4.71 -18.73 -24.53
CA ALA A 262 6.15 -18.90 -24.41
C ALA A 262 6.82 -18.50 -25.73
N VAL A 263 7.82 -17.63 -25.65
CA VAL A 263 8.73 -17.35 -26.75
C VAL A 263 9.80 -18.45 -26.74
N GLU A 264 9.80 -19.30 -27.75
CA GLU A 264 10.85 -20.30 -28.00
C GLU A 264 12.20 -19.60 -28.22
N ALA A 265 13.18 -19.96 -27.39
CA ALA A 265 14.57 -19.61 -27.61
C ALA A 265 15.13 -20.47 -28.77
N ALA A 266 15.41 -19.84 -29.90
CA ALA A 266 16.08 -20.46 -31.02
C ALA A 266 17.49 -20.92 -30.65
N ALA A 267 17.74 -22.22 -30.82
CA ALA A 267 19.03 -22.86 -30.65
C ALA A 267 20.03 -22.40 -31.72
N GLY A 268 21.14 -21.77 -31.30
CA GLY A 268 22.32 -21.55 -32.12
C GLY A 268 23.45 -22.51 -31.70
N ARG A 269 23.65 -23.60 -32.46
CA ARG A 269 24.92 -24.35 -32.44
C ARG A 269 25.91 -23.68 -33.41
N PRO A 270 27.19 -23.58 -33.03
CA PRO A 270 28.24 -23.80 -34.02
C PRO A 270 29.26 -24.81 -33.51
N GLY A 271 29.29 -25.96 -34.18
CA GLY A 271 30.45 -26.86 -34.15
C GLY A 271 31.44 -26.45 -35.25
N GLN A 272 32.71 -26.32 -34.88
CA GLN A 272 33.89 -26.83 -35.60
C GLN A 272 35.16 -26.20 -35.00
N ARG A 273 35.86 -26.95 -34.13
CA ARG A 273 37.29 -26.71 -33.89
C ARG A 273 38.07 -27.68 -34.78
N ARG A 274 38.60 -27.17 -35.88
CA ARG A 274 39.71 -27.81 -36.59
C ARG A 274 41.00 -27.52 -35.81
N ARG A 275 41.70 -28.56 -35.36
CA ARG A 275 43.11 -28.50 -34.93
C ARG A 275 43.92 -29.25 -35.96
N SER A 276 44.95 -28.62 -36.54
CA SER A 276 46.16 -29.27 -37.06
C SER A 276 47.22 -28.24 -37.47
N CYS A 277 48.47 -28.73 -37.53
CA CYS A 277 49.78 -28.10 -37.76
C CYS A 277 50.43 -27.60 -36.45
N GLY A 278 51.44 -28.25 -35.84
CA GLY A 278 52.59 -29.00 -36.36
C GLY A 278 53.87 -28.13 -36.23
N PRO A 279 55.12 -28.63 -36.22
CA PRO A 279 55.62 -30.00 -36.27
C PRO A 279 56.05 -30.58 -34.91
#